data_AF-A0A418JG31-F1
#
_entry.id   AF-A0A418JG31-F1
#
_cell.length_a   1.000
_cell.length_b   1.000
_cell.length_c   1.000
_cell.angle_alpha   90.00
_cell.angle_beta   90.00
_cell.angle_gamma   90.00
#
_symmetry.space_group_name_H-M   'P 1'
#
loop_
_entity.id
_entity.type
_entity.pdbx_description
1 polymer ?
#
loop_
_entity_poly.entity_id
_entity_poly.type
_entity_poly.pdbx_seq_one_letter_code
_entity_poly.pdbx_strand_id
1 'polypeptide(L)'
;IMMGGCGFMNSENSKENSNETSSEKKIKQSFNKSLKMYPIKNLEDFYDMEGFRDGEFNKNDKGTWLLNSRMVIKRKTDDKLIVKGMVLNINRNTRTSEGKYFISYIGEESYKDDYEESYPVKMVNNKIVPTNVMKDKNLLDEIEKFKFFVQLVNFKDLNSYCQGHFDY
;
A
#
# COMPACT_ATOMS: atom_id res chain seq x y z
N ILE A 1 14.47 -28.06 -11.82
CA ILE A 1 13.58 -27.49 -10.78
C ILE A 1 14.33 -27.62 -9.46
N MET A 2 14.93 -26.53 -8.96
CA MET A 2 15.51 -26.49 -7.62
C MET A 2 14.55 -25.69 -6.75
N MET A 3 13.71 -26.38 -5.99
CA MET A 3 12.99 -25.80 -4.87
C MET A 3 13.98 -25.58 -3.73
N GLY A 4 14.53 -24.36 -3.64
CA GLY A 4 15.32 -23.93 -2.49
C GLY A 4 14.40 -23.63 -1.32
N GLY A 5 14.16 -24.64 -0.48
CA GLY A 5 13.44 -24.48 0.78
C GLY A 5 14.18 -23.50 1.71
N CYS A 6 13.48 -22.47 2.16
CA CYS A 6 13.98 -21.56 3.18
C CYS A 6 13.93 -22.29 4.53
N GLY A 7 15.07 -22.79 4.99
CA GLY A 7 15.22 -23.36 6.32
C GLY A 7 14.95 -22.30 7.39
N PHE A 8 14.13 -22.65 8.37
CA PHE A 8 13.97 -21.87 9.60
C PHE A 8 15.33 -21.74 10.30
N MET A 9 15.96 -20.56 10.23
CA MET A 9 17.05 -20.21 11.13
C MET A 9 16.44 -19.66 12.43
N ASN A 10 16.58 -20.45 13.49
CA ASN A 10 16.19 -20.08 14.84
C ASN A 10 17.20 -19.08 15.43
N SER A 11 16.67 -18.23 16.30
CA SER A 11 17.27 -17.08 16.99
C SER A 11 18.62 -17.32 17.67
N GLU A 12 19.30 -16.20 17.96
CA GLU A 12 20.55 -16.02 18.73
C GLU A 12 21.82 -15.84 17.89
N ASN A 13 21.82 -14.81 17.06
CA ASN A 13 22.95 -13.92 16.81
C ASN A 13 22.56 -12.95 15.69
N SER A 14 22.03 -11.77 16.06
CA SER A 14 22.10 -10.60 15.19
C SER A 14 23.57 -10.19 15.07
N LYS A 15 24.37 -10.97 14.34
CA LYS A 15 25.63 -10.47 13.82
C LYS A 15 25.24 -9.32 12.91
N GLU A 16 25.52 -8.08 13.35
CA GLU A 16 25.71 -6.99 12.41
C GLU A 16 26.50 -7.56 11.23
N ASN A 17 25.96 -7.45 10.01
CA ASN A 17 26.78 -7.69 8.83
C ASN A 17 27.96 -6.73 8.97
N SER A 18 29.16 -7.26 9.24
CA SER A 18 30.36 -6.47 9.51
C SER A 18 30.80 -5.58 8.34
N ASN A 19 30.07 -5.64 7.22
CA ASN A 19 30.29 -4.90 5.99
C ASN A 19 29.12 -3.96 5.63
N GLU A 20 28.16 -3.73 6.52
CA GLU A 20 27.02 -2.84 6.25
C GLU A 20 27.47 -1.37 6.18
N THR A 21 27.22 -0.72 5.05
CA THR A 21 27.59 0.68 4.85
C THR A 21 26.73 1.64 5.70
N SER A 22 27.23 2.85 5.96
CA SER A 22 26.44 3.86 6.68
C SER A 22 25.14 4.26 5.93
N SER A 23 25.15 4.17 4.60
CA SER A 23 23.98 4.40 3.76
C SER A 23 22.94 3.29 3.92
N GLU A 24 23.36 2.02 3.89
CA GLU A 24 22.49 0.87 4.18
C GLU A 24 21.80 1.00 5.53
N LYS A 25 22.56 1.35 6.58
CA LYS A 25 22.00 1.54 7.93
C LYS A 25 20.89 2.62 7.94
N LYS A 26 21.12 3.76 7.27
CA LYS A 26 20.13 4.84 7.15
C LYS A 26 18.89 4.41 6.35
N ILE A 27 19.08 3.68 5.25
CA ILE A 27 17.99 3.13 4.44
C ILE A 27 17.13 2.20 5.29
N LYS A 28 17.74 1.20 5.95
CA LYS A 28 17.00 0.26 6.81
C LYS A 28 16.25 0.96 7.94
N GLN A 29 16.88 1.93 8.60
CA GLN A 29 16.23 2.71 9.66
C GLN A 29 15.01 3.48 9.15
N SER A 30 15.10 4.09 7.96
CA SER A 30 13.97 4.79 7.34
C SER A 30 12.83 3.83 7.01
N PHE A 31 13.12 2.69 6.38
CA PHE A 31 12.11 1.68 6.06
C PHE A 31 11.46 1.08 7.32
N ASN A 32 12.24 0.77 8.36
CA ASN A 32 11.72 0.24 9.61
C ASN A 32 10.72 1.20 10.29
N LYS A 33 10.88 2.52 10.15
CA LYS A 33 9.88 3.49 10.64
C LYS A 33 8.54 3.32 9.92
N SER A 34 8.57 3.17 8.59
CA SER A 34 7.37 2.93 7.79
C SER A 34 6.73 1.57 8.07
N LEU A 35 7.53 0.50 8.20
CA LEU A 35 7.03 -0.86 8.44
C LEU A 35 6.39 -1.01 9.81
N LYS A 36 6.86 -0.28 10.84
CA LYS A 36 6.28 -0.29 12.20
C LYS A 36 4.83 0.22 12.26
N MET A 37 4.38 0.96 11.25
CA MET A 37 2.98 1.38 11.16
C MET A 37 2.05 0.19 10.92
N TYR A 38 2.54 -0.89 10.32
CA TYR A 38 1.72 -2.02 9.91
C TYR A 38 1.48 -3.01 11.07
N PRO A 39 0.28 -3.61 11.20
CA PRO A 39 -0.94 -3.29 10.47
C PRO A 39 -1.76 -2.17 11.15
N ILE A 40 -2.41 -1.32 10.35
CA ILE A 40 -3.44 -0.38 10.81
C ILE A 40 -4.79 -0.95 10.40
N LYS A 41 -5.41 -1.71 11.31
CA LYS A 41 -6.67 -2.44 11.02
C LYS A 41 -7.85 -1.49 10.82
N ASN A 42 -7.91 -0.42 11.61
CA ASN A 42 -8.95 0.59 11.53
C ASN A 42 -8.43 1.82 10.78
N LEU A 43 -8.97 2.08 9.59
CA LEU A 43 -8.55 3.22 8.77
C LEU A 43 -8.90 4.57 9.40
N GLU A 44 -9.84 4.62 10.36
CA GLU A 44 -10.15 5.85 11.08
C GLU A 44 -9.01 6.31 12.00
N ASP A 45 -8.13 5.39 12.41
CA ASP A 45 -6.95 5.71 13.23
C ASP A 45 -6.06 6.74 12.51
N PHE A 46 -6.05 6.75 11.17
CA PHE A 46 -5.31 7.73 10.37
C PHE A 46 -5.76 9.18 10.57
N TYR A 47 -6.99 9.43 11.04
CA TYR A 47 -7.41 10.80 11.35
C TYR A 47 -6.57 11.42 12.47
N ASP A 48 -6.14 10.59 13.42
CA ASP A 48 -5.43 11.01 14.61
C ASP A 48 -3.91 10.81 14.49
N MET A 49 -3.46 9.97 13.54
CA MET A 49 -2.04 9.77 13.25
C MET A 49 -1.40 10.95 12.52
N GLU A 50 -0.28 11.43 13.05
CA GLU A 50 0.52 12.50 12.46
C GLU A 50 1.77 11.93 11.76
N GLY A 51 1.96 12.33 10.50
CA GLY A 51 3.14 12.01 9.70
C GLY A 51 4.25 13.04 9.87
N PHE A 52 5.32 12.88 9.09
CA PHE A 52 6.36 13.91 8.98
C PHE A 52 5.79 15.19 8.34
N ARG A 53 6.23 16.36 8.84
CA ARG A 53 5.81 17.68 8.37
C ARG A 53 7.04 18.50 8.04
N ASP A 54 7.02 19.16 6.90
CA ASP A 54 8.05 20.09 6.43
C ASP A 54 7.48 21.50 6.20
N GLY A 55 8.25 22.35 5.53
CA GLY A 55 7.88 23.74 5.26
C GLY A 55 6.70 23.92 4.28
N GLU A 56 6.26 22.87 3.59
CA GLU A 56 5.14 22.94 2.65
C GLU A 56 3.78 22.90 3.35
N PHE A 57 3.75 22.55 4.65
CA PHE A 57 2.51 22.51 5.42
C PHE A 57 2.16 23.87 6.00
N ASN A 58 0.93 24.32 5.72
CA ASN A 58 0.33 25.45 6.43
C ASN A 58 0.20 25.12 7.93
N LYS A 59 0.34 26.15 8.79
CA LYS A 59 0.29 26.02 10.26
C LYS A 59 -0.94 25.26 10.78
N ASN A 60 -2.10 25.47 10.15
CA ASN A 60 -3.37 24.87 10.58
C ASN A 60 -3.74 23.62 9.77
N ASP A 61 -2.95 23.25 8.76
CA ASP A 61 -3.21 22.06 7.96
C ASP A 61 -2.68 20.83 8.69
N LYS A 62 -3.57 19.94 9.14
CA LYS A 62 -3.23 18.68 9.80
C LYS A 62 -2.73 17.61 8.81
N GLY A 63 -2.85 17.84 7.51
CA GLY A 63 -2.42 16.93 6.45
C GLY A 63 -3.47 15.89 6.05
N THR A 64 -3.16 15.17 4.99
CA THR A 64 -3.99 14.10 4.42
C THR A 64 -3.14 12.85 4.22
N TRP A 65 -3.62 11.70 4.68
CA TRP A 65 -3.02 10.41 4.35
C TRP A 65 -3.56 9.92 3.01
N LEU A 66 -2.66 9.60 2.07
CA LEU A 66 -3.00 8.96 0.80
C LEU A 66 -2.72 7.46 0.90
N LEU A 67 -3.77 6.64 0.98
CA LEU A 67 -3.62 5.19 0.89
C LEU A 67 -3.79 4.75 -0.55
N ASN A 68 -2.85 3.95 -1.04
CA ASN A 68 -2.91 3.34 -2.37
C ASN A 68 -2.52 1.87 -2.26
N SER A 69 -3.42 0.98 -2.65
CA SER A 69 -3.14 -0.45 -2.79
C SER A 69 -3.65 -0.92 -4.13
N ARG A 70 -2.78 -1.58 -4.91
CA ARG A 70 -3.09 -2.08 -6.25
C ARG A 70 -2.47 -3.44 -6.48
N MET A 71 -3.17 -4.26 -7.24
CA MET A 71 -2.71 -5.54 -7.74
C MET A 71 -2.60 -5.46 -9.26
N VAL A 72 -1.47 -5.93 -9.77
CA VAL A 72 -1.18 -6.00 -11.21
C VAL A 72 -1.29 -7.45 -11.64
N ILE A 73 -2.17 -7.73 -12.60
CA ILE A 73 -2.53 -9.08 -13.03
C ILE A 73 -2.20 -9.21 -14.52
N LYS A 74 -1.31 -10.15 -14.83
CA LYS A 74 -1.00 -10.57 -16.20
C LYS A 74 -0.97 -12.09 -16.23
N ARG A 75 -1.85 -12.72 -17.00
CA ARG A 75 -2.03 -14.19 -16.97
C ARG A 75 -1.13 -14.89 -17.99
N LYS A 76 -1.01 -14.32 -19.20
CA LYS A 76 -0.07 -14.76 -20.23
C LYS A 76 0.77 -13.60 -20.72
N THR A 77 1.86 -13.92 -21.41
CA THR A 77 2.81 -12.93 -21.94
C THR A 77 2.14 -11.95 -22.90
N ASP A 78 1.16 -12.39 -23.67
CA ASP A 78 0.42 -11.64 -24.70
C ASP A 78 -0.90 -11.01 -24.19
N ASP A 79 -1.30 -11.28 -22.94
CA ASP A 79 -2.50 -10.69 -22.37
C ASP A 79 -2.26 -9.23 -21.98
N LYS A 80 -3.33 -8.42 -22.11
CA LYS A 80 -3.38 -7.08 -21.49
C LYS A 80 -3.13 -7.17 -19.99
N LEU A 81 -2.40 -6.20 -19.46
CA LEU A 81 -2.15 -6.07 -18.04
C LEU A 81 -3.37 -5.42 -17.39
N ILE A 82 -3.96 -6.08 -16.39
CA ILE A 82 -5.10 -5.57 -15.64
C ILE A 82 -4.62 -5.10 -14.27
N VAL A 83 -4.81 -3.83 -13.96
CA VAL A 83 -4.55 -3.24 -12.65
C VAL A 83 -5.87 -3.05 -11.93
N LYS A 84 -5.98 -3.60 -10.72
CA LYS A 84 -7.12 -3.39 -9.83
C LYS A 84 -6.64 -2.76 -8.53
N GLY A 85 -7.26 -1.69 -8.07
CA GLY A 85 -6.79 -1.02 -6.86
C GLY A 85 -7.73 0.03 -6.32
N MET A 86 -7.34 0.60 -5.18
CA MET A 86 -8.06 1.69 -4.55
C MET A 86 -7.09 2.77 -4.09
N VAL A 87 -7.50 4.02 -4.29
CA VAL A 87 -6.88 5.19 -3.68
C VAL A 87 -7.89 5.80 -2.71
N LEU A 88 -7.46 6.14 -1.50
CA LEU A 88 -8.29 6.80 -0.49
C LEU A 88 -7.50 7.95 0.14
N ASN A 89 -8.05 9.16 0.05
CA ASN A 89 -7.56 10.34 0.77
C ASN A 89 -8.25 10.41 2.12
N ILE A 90 -7.51 10.33 3.21
CA ILE A 90 -8.00 10.43 4.59
C ILE A 90 -7.61 11.82 5.11
N ASN A 91 -8.55 12.75 5.08
CA ASN A 91 -8.29 14.15 5.43
C ASN A 91 -8.45 14.36 6.94
N ARG A 92 -7.36 14.69 7.63
CA ARG A 92 -7.33 14.91 9.09
C ARG A 92 -8.02 16.21 9.51
N ASN A 93 -8.14 17.18 8.60
CA ASN A 93 -8.78 18.47 8.87
C ASN A 93 -10.32 18.32 8.94
N THR A 94 -10.91 17.67 7.95
CA THR A 94 -12.36 17.48 7.83
C THR A 94 -12.85 16.21 8.51
N ARG A 95 -11.95 15.28 8.84
CA ARG A 95 -12.27 13.91 9.27
C ARG A 95 -13.20 13.20 8.28
N THR A 96 -12.96 13.43 6.99
CA THR A 96 -13.65 12.76 5.89
C THR A 96 -12.65 11.99 5.05
N SER A 97 -13.12 10.91 4.43
CA SER A 97 -12.28 10.05 3.60
C SER A 97 -12.98 9.69 2.29
N GLU A 98 -12.37 10.08 1.19
CA GLU A 98 -12.91 9.94 -0.16
C GLU A 98 -11.84 9.46 -1.13
N GLY A 99 -12.26 8.74 -2.16
CA GLY A 99 -11.34 8.09 -3.04
C GLY A 99 -12.02 7.45 -4.24
N LYS A 100 -11.29 6.56 -4.89
CA LYS A 100 -11.80 5.76 -6.00
C LYS A 100 -11.25 4.35 -5.98
N TYR A 101 -12.11 3.39 -6.27
CA TYR A 101 -11.70 2.10 -6.78
C TYR A 101 -11.46 2.24 -8.28
N PHE A 102 -10.47 1.55 -8.83
CA PHE A 102 -10.15 1.63 -10.25
C PHE A 102 -9.75 0.27 -10.84
N ILE A 103 -10.09 0.11 -12.11
CA ILE A 103 -9.66 -1.00 -12.95
C ILE A 103 -9.01 -0.40 -14.19
N SER A 104 -7.70 -0.55 -14.34
CA SER A 104 -6.95 -0.09 -15.52
C SER A 104 -6.59 -1.28 -16.38
N TYR A 105 -6.76 -1.14 -17.69
CA TYR A 105 -6.38 -2.12 -18.69
C TYR A 105 -5.27 -1.51 -19.52
N ILE A 106 -4.09 -2.12 -19.51
CA ILE A 106 -2.89 -1.60 -20.14
C ILE A 106 -2.49 -2.53 -21.29
N GLY A 107 -2.41 -1.98 -22.50
CA GLY A 107 -1.94 -2.67 -23.70
C GLY A 107 -0.42 -2.76 -23.77
N GLU A 108 0.11 -3.73 -24.52
CA GLU A 108 1.56 -3.90 -24.66
C GLU A 108 2.19 -2.99 -25.72
N GLU A 109 1.48 -2.73 -26.81
CA GLU A 109 2.07 -2.12 -28.01
C GLU A 109 1.87 -0.60 -28.09
N SER A 110 0.82 -0.08 -27.46
CA SER A 110 0.44 1.33 -27.59
C SER A 110 -0.44 1.79 -26.44
N TYR A 111 -0.08 2.93 -25.85
CA TYR A 111 -0.88 3.63 -24.83
C TYR A 111 -2.29 4.04 -25.31
N LYS A 112 -2.58 3.97 -26.61
CA LYS A 112 -3.91 4.29 -27.16
C LYS A 112 -4.98 3.29 -26.77
N ASP A 113 -4.58 2.07 -26.41
CA ASP A 113 -5.50 1.00 -25.99
C ASP A 113 -5.68 0.94 -24.46
N ASP A 114 -5.01 1.84 -23.74
CA ASP A 114 -5.09 1.95 -22.30
C ASP A 114 -6.41 2.64 -21.92
N TYR A 115 -7.14 2.03 -20.99
CA TYR A 115 -8.33 2.64 -20.43
C TYR A 115 -8.47 2.33 -18.95
N GLU A 116 -9.09 3.24 -18.22
CA GLU A 116 -9.36 3.09 -16.79
C GLU A 116 -10.84 3.32 -16.51
N GLU A 117 -11.42 2.39 -15.78
CA GLU A 117 -12.71 2.56 -15.14
C GLU A 117 -12.48 2.98 -13.69
N SER A 118 -13.20 4.01 -13.25
CA SER A 118 -13.09 4.55 -11.89
C SER A 118 -14.46 4.61 -11.22
N TYR A 119 -14.51 4.16 -9.97
CA TYR A 119 -15.70 4.07 -9.16
C TYR A 119 -15.48 4.87 -7.88
N PRO A 120 -16.17 6.01 -7.69
CA PRO A 120 -15.96 6.86 -6.53
C PRO A 120 -16.46 6.16 -5.26
N VAL A 121 -15.66 6.27 -4.20
CA VAL A 121 -15.91 5.65 -2.89
C VAL A 121 -15.67 6.64 -1.77
N LYS A 122 -16.28 6.37 -0.63
CA LYS A 122 -15.96 7.01 0.65
C LYS A 122 -15.79 5.95 1.73
N MET A 123 -15.12 6.32 2.82
CA MET A 123 -15.06 5.46 3.99
C MET A 123 -16.05 5.95 5.06
N VAL A 124 -16.81 5.02 5.65
CA VAL A 124 -17.72 5.26 6.77
C VAL A 124 -17.54 4.12 7.77
N ASN A 125 -17.20 4.43 9.03
CA ASN A 125 -17.05 3.44 10.11
C ASN A 125 -16.10 2.30 9.70
N ASN A 126 -14.90 2.64 9.22
CA ASN A 126 -13.88 1.71 8.70
C ASN A 126 -14.31 0.81 7.52
N LYS A 127 -15.42 1.15 6.83
CA LYS A 127 -15.92 0.42 5.66
C LYS A 127 -15.87 1.30 4.44
N ILE A 128 -15.50 0.72 3.29
CA ILE A 128 -15.58 1.39 2.00
C ILE A 128 -17.00 1.24 1.47
N VAL A 129 -17.58 2.34 1.02
CA VAL A 129 -18.89 2.37 0.37
C VAL A 129 -18.79 3.16 -0.93
N PRO A 130 -19.31 2.64 -2.07
CA PRO A 130 -19.45 3.42 -3.28
C PRO A 130 -20.36 4.64 -3.07
N THR A 131 -20.06 5.75 -3.74
CA THR A 131 -20.92 6.95 -3.68
C THR A 131 -21.99 6.95 -4.77
N ASN A 132 -21.80 6.15 -5.83
CA ASN A 132 -22.74 6.01 -6.94
C ASN A 132 -23.44 4.65 -6.89
N VAL A 133 -24.67 4.60 -7.41
CA VAL A 133 -25.42 3.34 -7.54
C VAL A 133 -24.74 2.42 -8.54
N MET A 134 -24.43 1.20 -8.11
CA MET A 134 -23.77 0.18 -8.94
C MET A 134 -24.75 -0.94 -9.31
N LYS A 135 -24.81 -1.29 -10.60
CA LYS A 135 -25.64 -2.41 -11.10
C LYS A 135 -24.93 -3.76 -10.98
N ASP A 136 -23.62 -3.78 -11.12
CA ASP A 136 -22.80 -4.99 -11.01
C ASP A 136 -22.60 -5.34 -9.53
N LYS A 137 -23.27 -6.42 -9.09
CA LYS A 137 -23.21 -6.91 -7.70
C LYS A 137 -21.84 -7.50 -7.35
N ASN A 138 -21.12 -8.10 -8.31
CA ASN A 138 -19.82 -8.69 -8.05
C ASN A 138 -18.77 -7.59 -7.83
N LEU A 139 -18.81 -6.55 -8.66
CA LEU A 139 -17.93 -5.40 -8.50
C LEU A 139 -18.23 -4.62 -7.21
N LEU A 140 -19.51 -4.46 -6.87
CA LEU A 140 -19.91 -3.87 -5.58
C LEU A 140 -19.31 -4.64 -4.40
N ASP A 141 -19.45 -5.97 -4.40
CA ASP A 141 -18.91 -6.83 -3.34
C ASP A 141 -17.38 -6.76 -3.27
N GLU A 142 -16.69 -6.69 -4.42
CA GLU A 142 -15.24 -6.49 -4.52
C GLU A 142 -14.79 -5.18 -3.86
N ILE A 143 -15.52 -4.08 -4.10
CA ILE A 143 -15.23 -2.75 -3.52
C ILE A 143 -15.51 -2.73 -2.01
N GLU A 144 -16.65 -3.23 -1.56
CA GLU A 144 -17.05 -3.21 -0.15
C GLU A 144 -16.15 -4.10 0.73
N LYS A 145 -15.68 -5.22 0.18
CA LYS A 145 -14.75 -6.14 0.86
C LYS A 145 -13.28 -5.75 0.71
N PHE A 146 -12.97 -4.73 -0.08
CA PHE A 146 -11.59 -4.29 -0.30
C PHE A 146 -10.90 -3.98 1.03
N LYS A 147 -9.65 -4.45 1.16
CA LYS A 147 -8.77 -4.13 2.27
C LYS A 147 -7.46 -3.58 1.73
N PHE A 148 -7.06 -2.41 2.23
CA PHE A 148 -5.75 -1.87 1.94
C PHE A 148 -4.68 -2.80 2.51
N PHE A 149 -3.53 -2.86 1.85
CA PHE A 149 -2.41 -3.70 2.27
C PHE A 149 -1.96 -3.37 3.72
N VAL A 150 -2.08 -2.10 4.11
CA VAL A 150 -1.80 -1.62 5.48
C VAL A 150 -2.69 -2.26 6.55
N GLN A 151 -3.88 -2.75 6.20
CA GLN A 151 -4.79 -3.40 7.14
C GLN A 151 -4.47 -4.88 7.37
N LEU A 152 -3.71 -5.51 6.46
CA LEU A 152 -3.58 -6.97 6.37
C LEU A 152 -2.25 -7.48 6.90
N VAL A 153 -1.15 -6.83 6.52
CA VAL A 153 0.20 -7.39 6.73
C VAL A 153 0.79 -6.88 8.02
N ASN A 154 1.43 -7.78 8.76
CA ASN A 154 2.31 -7.45 9.87
C ASN A 154 3.74 -7.80 9.48
N PHE A 155 4.61 -6.80 9.42
CA PHE A 155 6.01 -6.99 9.07
C PHE A 155 6.84 -7.30 10.31
N LYS A 156 7.77 -8.26 10.20
CA LYS A 156 8.88 -8.38 11.14
C LYS A 156 9.88 -7.23 10.94
N ASP A 157 10.79 -7.06 11.89
CA ASP A 157 11.92 -6.11 11.74
C ASP A 157 12.71 -6.41 10.46
N LEU A 158 13.14 -5.37 9.73
CA LEU A 158 13.82 -5.55 8.46
C LEU A 158 15.10 -6.40 8.57
N ASN A 159 15.77 -6.40 9.73
CA ASN A 159 16.96 -7.23 9.98
C ASN A 159 16.65 -8.72 10.12
N SER A 160 15.37 -9.10 10.25
CA SER A 160 14.95 -10.51 10.29
C SER A 160 14.79 -11.13 8.89
N TYR A 161 14.83 -10.33 7.83
CA TYR A 161 14.84 -10.83 6.46
C TYR A 161 16.29 -11.07 6.01
N CYS A 162 16.46 -12.01 5.07
CA CYS A 162 17.77 -12.38 4.51
C CYS A 162 18.44 -11.20 3.78
N GLN A 163 19.54 -11.49 3.06
CA GLN A 163 20.35 -10.51 2.33
C GLN A 163 19.52 -9.61 1.41
N GLY A 164 19.15 -8.42 1.91
CA GLY A 164 18.49 -7.38 1.13
C GLY A 164 19.50 -6.68 0.22
N HIS A 165 19.06 -6.32 -0.98
CA HIS A 165 19.82 -5.45 -1.87
C HIS A 165 19.44 -4.00 -1.57
N PHE A 166 20.42 -3.17 -1.25
CA PHE A 166 20.24 -1.78 -0.86
C PHE A 166 21.10 -0.90 -1.75
N ASP A 167 20.47 0.00 -2.48
CA ASP A 167 21.13 0.97 -3.36
C ASP A 167 20.77 2.39 -2.90
N TYR A 168 21.71 3.33 -3.06
CA TYR A 168 21.57 4.76 -2.71
C TYR A 168 21.81 5.64 -3.92
#